data_AF-A0A7W1WKB8-F1
#
_entry.id   AF-A0A7W1WKB8-F1
#
_cell.length_a   1.000
_cell.length_b   1.000
_cell.length_c   1.000
_cell.angle_alpha   90.00
_cell.angle_beta   90.00
_cell.angle_gamma   90.00
#
_symmetry.space_group_name_H-M   'P 1'
#
loop_
_entity.id
_entity.type
_entity.pdbx_description
1 polymer ?
#
loop_
_entity_poly.entity_id
_entity_poly.type
_entity_poly.pdbx_seq_one_letter_code
_entity_poly.pdbx_strand_id
1 'polypeptide(L)'
;MTEKSSESDEGFLVRLAEWQQGDFALGCGDFLFRDISKLTDEGEDDGGAVLDSEIVGFAVISQTCDVVRDPERIRYVSVCPMVVVDAKRIGQIERGQAPRFGFLSATPDGVVVDFSRTMSVTKDLLVSWERQRGCHDESQQLEFSRALETFFGRFAFPDAFVASVASLRNAILS
;
A
#
# COMPACT_ATOMS: atom_id res chain seq x y z
N MET A 1 -22.35 -2.73 -36.19
CA MET A 1 -22.13 -1.64 -35.22
C MET A 1 -21.31 -2.22 -34.08
N THR A 2 -20.00 -2.32 -34.26
CA THR A 2 -19.11 -3.06 -33.33
C THR A 2 -17.67 -2.53 -33.42
N GLU A 3 -17.50 -1.20 -33.50
CA GLU A 3 -16.16 -0.58 -33.61
C GLU A 3 -15.84 0.36 -32.45
N LYS A 4 -16.76 0.56 -31.50
CA LYS A 4 -16.56 1.48 -30.37
C LYS A 4 -15.94 0.86 -29.11
N SER A 5 -15.88 -0.48 -28.99
CA SER A 5 -15.29 -1.13 -27.80
C SER A 5 -13.77 -1.32 -27.94
N SER A 6 -13.26 -1.62 -29.14
CA SER A 6 -11.83 -1.98 -29.28
C SER A 6 -10.87 -0.83 -28.98
N GLU A 7 -11.22 0.41 -29.35
CA GLU A 7 -10.36 1.58 -29.16
C GLU A 7 -10.35 2.06 -27.69
N SER A 8 -11.48 1.91 -26.98
CA SER A 8 -11.55 2.17 -25.53
C SER A 8 -10.80 1.11 -24.73
N ASP A 9 -10.84 -0.14 -25.18
CA ASP A 9 -10.19 -1.27 -24.52
C ASP A 9 -8.66 -1.21 -24.73
N GLU A 10 -8.20 -0.83 -25.92
CA GLU A 10 -6.78 -0.63 -26.20
C GLU A 10 -6.19 0.55 -25.41
N GLY A 11 -6.88 1.69 -25.36
CA GLY A 11 -6.46 2.84 -24.55
C GLY A 11 -6.51 2.59 -23.04
N PHE A 12 -7.38 1.68 -22.58
CA PHE A 12 -7.37 1.19 -21.21
C PHE A 12 -6.11 0.37 -20.91
N LEU A 13 -5.79 -0.61 -21.77
CA LEU A 13 -4.63 -1.49 -21.56
C LEU A 13 -3.31 -0.72 -21.63
N VAL A 14 -3.19 0.28 -22.50
CA VAL A 14 -2.02 1.16 -22.56
C VAL A 14 -1.83 1.89 -21.23
N ARG A 15 -2.88 2.52 -20.68
CA ARG A 15 -2.80 3.21 -19.39
C ARG A 15 -2.48 2.25 -18.24
N LEU A 16 -3.08 1.06 -18.24
CA LEU A 16 -2.80 0.05 -17.23
C LEU A 16 -1.33 -0.42 -17.29
N ALA A 17 -0.77 -0.57 -18.49
CA ALA A 17 0.63 -0.96 -18.69
C ALA A 17 1.64 0.06 -18.17
N GLU A 18 1.23 1.31 -17.94
CA GLU A 18 2.09 2.31 -17.31
C GLU A 18 2.22 2.13 -15.80
N TRP A 19 1.25 1.47 -15.14
CA TRP A 19 1.27 1.27 -13.70
C TRP A 19 2.21 0.15 -13.28
N GLN A 20 2.88 0.33 -12.14
CA GLN A 20 3.74 -0.68 -11.53
C GLN A 20 3.67 -0.65 -10.00
N GLN A 21 4.24 -1.67 -9.34
CA GLN A 21 4.41 -1.66 -7.89
C GLN A 21 5.17 -0.40 -7.45
N GLY A 22 4.72 0.27 -6.40
CA GLY A 22 5.34 1.50 -5.90
C GLY A 22 4.92 2.77 -6.64
N ASP A 23 4.09 2.69 -7.68
CA ASP A 23 3.35 3.87 -8.13
C ASP A 23 2.30 4.27 -7.10
N PHE A 24 1.91 5.54 -7.14
CA PHE A 24 0.89 6.06 -6.25
C PHE A 24 -0.01 7.09 -6.95
N ALA A 25 -1.10 7.44 -6.29
CA ALA A 25 -1.93 8.56 -6.65
C ALA A 25 -2.45 9.25 -5.39
N LEU A 26 -2.59 10.57 -5.45
CA LEU A 26 -3.11 11.39 -4.36
C LEU A 26 -4.58 11.76 -4.63
N GLY A 27 -5.32 12.14 -3.58
CA GLY A 27 -6.69 12.64 -3.73
C GLY A 27 -7.67 11.62 -4.33
N CYS A 28 -7.48 10.33 -4.05
CA CYS A 28 -8.23 9.22 -4.64
C CYS A 28 -9.55 8.86 -3.91
N GLY A 29 -9.97 9.69 -2.93
CA GLY A 29 -11.12 9.44 -2.08
C GLY A 29 -10.79 8.66 -0.82
N ASP A 30 -11.84 8.16 -0.14
CA ASP A 30 -11.74 7.54 1.17
C ASP A 30 -11.14 6.13 1.13
N PHE A 31 -10.44 5.74 2.20
CA PHE A 31 -9.98 4.38 2.41
C PHE A 31 -11.00 3.56 3.20
N LEU A 32 -11.34 2.36 2.71
CA LEU A 32 -12.31 1.46 3.36
C LEU A 32 -11.61 0.31 4.09
N PHE A 33 -11.93 0.12 5.37
CA PHE A 33 -11.49 -1.03 6.18
C PHE A 33 -12.50 -1.42 7.25
N ARG A 34 -12.21 -2.48 8.01
CA ARG A 34 -13.05 -2.99 9.10
C ARG A 34 -12.47 -2.61 10.46
N ASP A 35 -13.30 -2.10 11.36
CA ASP A 35 -12.90 -1.74 12.73
C ASP A 35 -14.06 -1.86 13.72
N ILE A 36 -13.75 -2.13 14.99
CA ILE A 36 -14.73 -2.28 16.08
C ILE A 36 -15.36 -0.95 16.51
N SER A 37 -14.72 0.18 16.22
CA SER A 37 -15.24 1.53 16.53
C SER A 37 -16.55 1.87 15.83
N LYS A 38 -16.93 1.10 14.81
CA LYS A 38 -18.24 1.17 14.15
C LYS A 38 -19.01 -0.11 14.45
N LEU A 39 -19.54 -0.24 15.66
CA LEU A 39 -20.55 -1.26 15.95
C LEU A 39 -21.77 -0.98 15.07
N THR A 40 -22.30 -2.02 14.41
CA THR A 40 -23.63 -1.94 13.81
C THR A 40 -24.68 -1.87 14.91
N ASP A 41 -25.78 -1.16 14.68
CA ASP A 41 -26.88 -0.96 15.66
C ASP A 41 -27.46 -2.26 16.24
N GLU A 42 -27.14 -3.42 15.65
CA GLU A 42 -27.62 -4.75 16.04
C GLU A 42 -26.70 -5.53 17.00
N GLY A 43 -25.62 -4.93 17.52
CA GLY A 43 -24.94 -5.46 18.71
C GLY A 43 -24.08 -6.72 18.51
N GLU A 44 -23.71 -7.07 17.28
CA GLU A 44 -22.64 -8.03 17.05
C GLU A 44 -21.28 -7.32 17.06
N ASP A 45 -20.40 -7.77 17.96
CA ASP A 45 -19.01 -7.30 18.15
C ASP A 45 -18.09 -7.71 16.97
N ASP A 46 -18.66 -7.89 15.78
CA ASP A 46 -17.97 -8.20 14.51
C ASP A 46 -17.29 -6.94 13.92
N GLY A 47 -17.67 -5.75 14.40
CA GLY A 47 -17.19 -4.46 13.90
C GLY A 47 -17.90 -4.01 12.63
N GLY A 48 -17.42 -2.90 12.04
CA GLY A 48 -18.10 -2.19 10.96
C GLY A 48 -17.16 -1.70 9.87
N ALA A 49 -17.75 -1.32 8.74
CA ALA A 49 -17.04 -0.60 7.69
C ALA A 49 -16.68 0.81 8.17
N VAL A 50 -15.39 1.15 8.10
CA VAL A 50 -14.85 2.49 8.34
C VAL A 50 -14.37 3.07 7.03
N LEU A 51 -14.81 4.29 6.76
CA LEU A 51 -14.26 5.16 5.74
C LEU A 51 -13.29 6.13 6.42
N ASP A 52 -12.02 6.07 6.05
CA ASP A 52 -10.99 6.99 6.50
C ASP A 52 -10.68 7.98 5.40
N SER A 53 -11.12 9.22 5.62
CA SER A 53 -10.93 10.37 4.74
C SER A 53 -9.69 11.20 5.10
N GLU A 54 -8.91 10.79 6.11
CA GLU A 54 -7.67 11.47 6.52
C GLU A 54 -6.45 11.02 5.71
N ILE A 55 -6.57 9.92 4.98
CA ILE A 55 -5.52 9.44 4.07
C ILE A 55 -5.34 10.39 2.89
N VAL A 56 -4.10 10.54 2.41
CA VAL A 56 -3.77 11.50 1.34
C VAL A 56 -3.79 10.88 -0.06
N GLY A 57 -3.78 9.55 -0.13
CA GLY A 57 -3.71 8.81 -1.39
C GLY A 57 -3.52 7.32 -1.20
N PHE A 58 -3.20 6.65 -2.31
CA PHE A 58 -2.96 5.22 -2.36
C PHE A 58 -1.66 4.90 -3.09
N ALA A 59 -0.89 3.96 -2.54
CA ALA A 59 0.25 3.35 -3.20
C ALA A 59 -0.09 1.93 -3.66
N VAL A 60 0.30 1.57 -4.88
CA VAL A 60 0.13 0.23 -5.44
C VAL A 60 1.18 -0.71 -4.85
N ILE A 61 0.73 -1.78 -4.20
CA ILE A 61 1.61 -2.79 -3.61
C ILE A 61 1.60 -4.12 -4.36
N SER A 62 0.59 -4.39 -5.19
CA SER A 62 0.60 -5.54 -6.09
C SER A 62 1.83 -5.56 -6.98
N GLN A 63 2.33 -6.76 -7.28
CA GLN A 63 3.44 -6.93 -8.21
C GLN A 63 3.07 -6.37 -9.59
N THR A 64 4.02 -5.76 -10.28
CA THR A 64 3.81 -5.16 -11.60
C THR A 64 3.20 -6.14 -12.61
N CYS A 65 3.60 -7.41 -12.56
CA CYS A 65 3.05 -8.46 -13.42
C CYS A 65 1.55 -8.71 -13.19
N ASP A 66 1.06 -8.55 -11.96
CA ASP A 66 -0.36 -8.66 -11.62
C ASP A 66 -1.11 -7.38 -12.00
N VAL A 67 -0.48 -6.21 -11.84
CA VAL A 67 -1.04 -4.92 -12.24
C VAL A 67 -1.36 -4.90 -13.73
N VAL A 68 -0.40 -5.24 -14.58
CA VAL A 68 -0.57 -5.17 -16.06
C VAL A 68 -1.23 -6.41 -16.66
N ARG A 69 -1.53 -7.44 -15.84
CA ARG A 69 -2.22 -8.65 -16.29
C ARG A 69 -3.60 -8.29 -16.86
N ASP A 70 -4.05 -9.10 -17.81
CA ASP A 70 -5.42 -9.09 -18.33
C ASP A 70 -6.48 -8.93 -17.20
N PRO A 71 -7.28 -7.84 -17.21
CA PRO A 71 -8.31 -7.57 -16.21
C PRO A 71 -9.39 -8.64 -16.13
N GLU A 72 -9.65 -9.38 -17.20
CA GLU A 72 -10.61 -10.50 -17.18
C GLU A 72 -10.09 -11.67 -16.34
N ARG A 73 -8.77 -11.81 -16.24
CA ARG A 73 -8.10 -12.84 -15.43
C ARG A 73 -7.83 -12.38 -14.01
N ILE A 74 -7.31 -11.17 -13.87
CA ILE A 74 -6.95 -10.55 -12.59
C ILE A 74 -7.53 -9.14 -12.56
N ARG A 75 -8.72 -9.00 -11.96
CA ARG A 75 -9.49 -7.74 -12.00
C ARG A 75 -9.02 -6.70 -10.97
N TYR A 76 -8.48 -7.16 -9.86
CA TYR A 76 -8.18 -6.34 -8.71
C TYR A 76 -6.67 -6.19 -8.51
N VAL A 77 -6.28 -5.07 -7.93
CA VAL A 77 -4.93 -4.82 -7.42
C VAL A 77 -5.03 -4.40 -5.96
N SER A 78 -3.98 -4.69 -5.20
CA SER A 78 -3.85 -4.30 -3.81
C SER A 78 -3.14 -2.95 -3.71
N VAL A 79 -3.73 -2.07 -2.90
CA VAL A 79 -3.20 -0.75 -2.56
C VAL A 79 -3.10 -0.60 -1.05
N CYS A 80 -2.20 0.25 -0.60
CA CYS A 80 -2.10 0.70 0.79
C CYS A 80 -2.35 2.20 0.88
N PRO A 81 -2.96 2.70 1.98
CA PRO A 81 -3.16 4.11 2.18
C PRO A 81 -1.82 4.81 2.39
N MET A 82 -1.77 6.04 1.91
CA MET A 82 -0.68 6.97 2.19
C MET A 82 -1.12 7.90 3.31
N VAL A 83 -0.25 8.08 4.30
CA VAL A 83 -0.55 8.84 5.51
C VAL A 83 0.53 9.87 5.78
N VAL A 84 0.14 10.98 6.42
CA VAL A 84 1.09 11.99 6.91
C VAL A 84 1.61 11.58 8.28
N VAL A 85 2.92 11.66 8.47
CA VAL A 85 3.58 11.38 9.74
C VAL A 85 4.50 12.52 10.18
N ASP A 86 4.72 12.64 11.49
CA ASP A 86 5.61 13.65 12.04
C ASP A 86 7.10 13.31 11.80
N ALA A 87 7.97 14.32 11.94
CA ALA A 87 9.42 14.17 11.72
C ALA A 87 10.07 13.13 12.65
N LYS A 88 9.55 12.96 13.87
CA LYS A 88 10.03 11.94 14.81
C LYS A 88 9.77 10.54 14.27
N ARG A 89 8.60 10.33 13.66
CA ARG A 89 8.22 9.07 13.03
C ARG A 89 9.04 8.82 11.77
N ILE A 90 9.28 9.83 10.94
CA ILE A 90 10.18 9.70 9.77
C ILE A 90 11.54 9.14 10.20
N GLY A 91 12.17 9.72 11.21
CA GLY A 91 13.46 9.23 11.72
C GLY A 91 13.41 7.82 12.34
N GLN A 92 12.24 7.31 12.73
CA GLN A 92 12.08 5.90 13.12
C GLN A 92 11.99 4.97 11.90
N ILE A 93 11.29 5.40 10.85
CA ILE A 93 11.14 4.62 9.62
C ILE A 93 12.49 4.50 8.91
N GLU A 94 13.25 5.60 8.80
CA GLU A 94 14.59 5.62 8.19
C GLU A 94 15.58 4.69 8.90
N ARG A 95 15.44 4.52 10.22
CA ARG A 95 16.25 3.58 11.03
C ARG A 95 15.72 2.14 11.00
N GLY A 96 14.70 1.84 10.21
CA GLY A 96 14.07 0.52 10.13
C GLY A 96 13.27 0.10 11.37
N GLN A 97 13.01 1.03 12.29
CA GLN A 97 12.31 0.76 13.56
C GLN A 97 10.78 0.73 13.41
N ALA A 98 10.25 1.23 12.28
CA ALA A 98 8.83 1.27 11.98
C ALA A 98 8.52 0.56 10.65
N PRO A 99 8.73 -0.77 10.58
CA PRO A 99 8.68 -1.57 9.36
C PRO A 99 7.29 -1.74 8.74
N ARG A 100 6.24 -1.25 9.41
CA ARG A 100 4.90 -1.15 8.85
C ARG A 100 4.78 -0.07 7.79
N PHE A 101 5.78 0.82 7.69
CA PHE A 101 5.77 1.92 6.75
C PHE A 101 6.79 1.70 5.63
N GLY A 102 6.43 2.16 4.44
CA GLY A 102 7.31 2.24 3.28
C GLY A 102 7.51 3.67 2.81
N PHE A 103 8.70 3.95 2.29
CA PHE A 103 9.00 5.21 1.62
C PHE A 103 8.85 5.06 0.11
N LEU A 104 8.24 6.06 -0.51
CA LEU A 104 8.29 6.29 -1.94
C LEU A 104 8.98 7.65 -2.12
N SER A 105 10.17 7.66 -2.71
CA SER A 105 11.05 8.83 -2.75
C SER A 105 10.44 10.06 -3.42
N ALA A 106 9.45 9.86 -4.30
CA ALA A 106 8.79 10.94 -5.04
C ALA A 106 7.53 11.49 -4.35
N THR A 107 7.20 11.05 -3.14
CA THR A 107 6.02 11.55 -2.41
C THR A 107 6.31 12.91 -1.76
N PRO A 108 5.25 13.68 -1.42
CA PRO A 108 5.42 14.88 -0.60
C PRO A 108 6.09 14.56 0.74
N ASP A 109 6.77 15.56 1.32
CA ASP A 109 7.43 15.44 2.61
C ASP A 109 6.47 14.97 3.71
N GLY A 110 6.92 14.02 4.52
CA GLY A 110 6.13 13.48 5.62
C GLY A 110 5.05 12.48 5.20
N VAL A 111 4.89 12.19 3.90
CA VAL A 111 3.96 11.17 3.42
C VAL A 111 4.66 9.82 3.33
N VAL A 112 4.03 8.79 3.89
CA VAL A 112 4.52 7.40 3.86
C VAL A 112 3.41 6.43 3.52
N VAL A 113 3.77 5.26 2.99
CA VAL A 113 2.83 4.17 2.74
C VAL A 113 2.64 3.36 4.02
N ASP A 114 1.40 3.15 4.47
CA ASP A 114 1.08 2.31 5.62
C ASP A 114 0.68 0.90 5.17
N PHE A 115 1.61 -0.05 5.26
CA PHE A 115 1.40 -1.43 4.83
C PHE A 115 0.41 -2.19 5.72
N SER A 116 0.09 -1.68 6.92
CA SER A 116 -0.79 -2.40 7.86
C SER A 116 -2.24 -2.47 7.41
N ARG A 117 -2.63 -1.61 6.46
CA ARG A 117 -3.99 -1.54 5.93
C ARG A 117 -3.94 -1.75 4.43
N THR A 118 -4.32 -2.93 3.97
CA THR A 118 -4.38 -3.24 2.53
C THR A 118 -5.82 -3.26 2.07
N MET A 119 -6.11 -2.61 0.94
CA MET A 119 -7.41 -2.62 0.27
C MET A 119 -7.23 -3.08 -1.17
N SER A 120 -8.23 -3.77 -1.70
CA SER A 120 -8.28 -4.13 -3.12
C SER A 120 -9.10 -3.09 -3.89
N VAL A 121 -8.59 -2.65 -5.03
CA VAL A 121 -9.32 -1.79 -5.98
C VAL A 121 -9.41 -2.45 -7.35
N THR A 122 -10.44 -2.12 -8.13
CA THR A 122 -10.50 -2.58 -9.52
C THR A 122 -9.44 -1.88 -10.34
N LYS A 123 -8.94 -2.56 -11.38
CA LYS A 123 -8.06 -1.93 -12.37
C LYS A 123 -8.76 -0.76 -13.09
N ASP A 124 -10.08 -0.86 -13.29
CA ASP A 124 -10.92 0.23 -13.79
C ASP A 124 -10.80 1.50 -12.94
N LEU A 125 -10.80 1.35 -11.61
CA LEU A 125 -10.63 2.47 -10.69
C LEU A 125 -9.17 2.96 -10.70
N LEU A 126 -8.19 2.05 -10.69
CA LEU A 126 -6.77 2.41 -10.73
C LEU A 126 -6.44 3.31 -11.93
N VAL A 127 -6.87 2.94 -13.14
CA VAL A 127 -6.57 3.73 -14.37
C VAL A 127 -7.32 5.06 -14.45
N SER A 128 -8.30 5.28 -13.57
CA SER A 128 -9.00 6.56 -13.45
C SER A 128 -8.23 7.58 -12.61
N TRP A 129 -7.24 7.13 -11.83
CA TRP A 129 -6.42 7.99 -10.98
C TRP A 129 -5.27 8.65 -11.77
N GLU A 130 -4.84 9.80 -11.28
CA GLU A 130 -3.64 10.47 -11.78
C GLU A 130 -2.38 9.77 -11.23
N ARG A 131 -1.81 8.91 -12.06
CA ARG A 131 -0.61 8.11 -11.72
C ARG A 131 0.60 9.00 -11.45
N GLN A 132 1.29 8.71 -10.36
CA GLN A 132 2.60 9.28 -10.02
C GLN A 132 3.61 8.15 -9.80
N ARG A 133 4.82 8.29 -10.36
CA ARG A 133 5.94 7.37 -10.09
C ARG A 133 6.40 7.58 -8.65
N GLY A 134 6.43 6.54 -7.84
CA GLY A 134 6.88 6.66 -6.43
C GLY A 134 8.40 6.61 -6.25
N CYS A 135 9.13 6.04 -7.20
CA CYS A 135 10.59 5.92 -7.17
C CYS A 135 11.19 6.60 -8.41
N HIS A 136 12.30 7.31 -8.24
CA HIS A 136 13.01 7.99 -9.32
C HIS A 136 13.93 7.07 -10.10
N ASP A 137 14.41 6.00 -9.45
CA ASP A 137 15.34 5.03 -10.03
C ASP A 137 15.09 3.61 -9.49
N GLU A 138 15.81 2.64 -10.09
CA GLU A 138 15.71 1.22 -9.74
C GLU A 138 16.21 0.91 -8.31
N SER A 139 17.15 1.70 -7.78
CA SER A 139 17.66 1.49 -6.41
C SER A 139 16.57 1.79 -5.39
N GLN A 140 15.86 2.91 -5.57
CA GLN A 140 14.73 3.30 -4.74
C GLN A 140 13.57 2.31 -4.89
N GLN A 141 13.32 1.83 -6.11
CA GLN A 141 12.33 0.78 -6.36
C GLN A 141 12.66 -0.49 -5.57
N LEU A 142 13.92 -0.91 -5.58
CA LEU A 142 14.39 -2.07 -4.83
C LEU A 142 14.27 -1.87 -3.32
N GLU A 143 14.55 -0.66 -2.81
CA GLU A 143 14.36 -0.31 -1.40
C GLU A 143 12.88 -0.41 -0.99
N PHE A 144 11.96 0.09 -1.81
CA PHE A 144 10.52 -0.03 -1.55
C PHE A 144 10.07 -1.50 -1.55
N SER A 145 10.50 -2.30 -2.55
CA SER A 145 10.19 -3.73 -2.59
C SER A 145 10.73 -4.48 -1.37
N ARG A 146 11.94 -4.16 -0.90
CA ARG A 146 12.50 -4.73 0.34
C ARG A 146 11.71 -4.34 1.58
N ALA A 147 11.22 -3.11 1.67
CA ALA A 147 10.38 -2.67 2.78
C ALA A 147 9.05 -3.46 2.79
N LEU A 148 8.44 -3.62 1.62
CA LEU A 148 7.23 -4.42 1.43
C LEU A 148 7.44 -5.90 1.81
N GLU A 149 8.51 -6.52 1.33
CA GLU A 149 8.92 -7.88 1.69
C GLU A 149 9.19 -8.01 3.19
N THR A 150 9.86 -7.01 3.77
CA THR A 150 10.13 -6.99 5.20
C THR A 150 8.84 -6.97 5.99
N PHE A 151 7.79 -6.27 5.56
CA PHE A 151 6.52 -6.25 6.27
C PHE A 151 5.73 -7.56 6.11
N PHE A 152 5.51 -8.00 4.87
CA PHE A 152 4.66 -9.15 4.56
C PHE A 152 5.35 -10.51 4.69
N GLY A 153 6.69 -10.55 4.65
CA GLY A 153 7.50 -11.77 4.69
C GLY A 153 8.07 -12.13 6.06
N ARG A 154 7.75 -11.36 7.12
CA ARG A 154 8.22 -11.66 8.48
C ARG A 154 7.78 -13.04 8.93
N PHE A 155 8.76 -13.83 9.36
CA PHE A 155 8.47 -15.07 10.04
C PHE A 155 7.83 -14.81 11.41
N ALA A 156 6.75 -15.52 11.70
CA ALA A 156 6.12 -15.54 13.02
C ALA A 156 6.96 -16.41 13.97
N PHE A 157 8.03 -15.82 14.53
CA PHE A 157 8.88 -16.52 15.49
C PHE A 157 8.09 -16.98 16.72
N PRO A 158 8.36 -18.18 17.27
CA PRO A 158 7.74 -18.62 18.51
C PRO A 158 8.03 -17.65 19.67
N ASP A 159 7.05 -17.45 20.55
CA ASP A 159 7.16 -16.52 21.69
C ASP A 159 8.40 -16.78 22.56
N ALA A 160 8.73 -18.06 22.78
CA ALA A 160 9.91 -18.45 23.55
C ALA A 160 11.23 -17.95 22.93
N PHE A 161 11.33 -17.91 21.60
CA PHE A 161 12.48 -17.34 20.91
C PHE A 161 12.51 -15.82 21.05
N VAL A 162 11.37 -15.15 20.86
CA VAL A 162 11.28 -13.69 21.02
C VAL A 162 11.69 -13.26 22.43
N ALA A 163 11.26 -14.02 23.45
CA ALA A 163 11.65 -13.79 24.84
C ALA A 163 13.16 -13.98 25.07
N SER A 164 13.78 -15.00 24.47
CA SER A 164 15.20 -15.30 24.69
C SER A 164 16.14 -14.26 24.07
N VAL A 165 15.73 -13.56 23.02
CA VAL A 165 16.53 -12.54 22.33
C VAL A 165 16.26 -11.10 22.80
N ALA A 166 15.35 -10.89 23.75
CA ALA A 166 14.94 -9.56 24.20
C ALA A 166 16.12 -8.70 24.73
N SER A 167 17.03 -9.30 25.51
CA SER A 167 18.21 -8.61 26.05
C SER A 167 19.17 -8.16 24.94
N LEU A 168 19.38 -9.01 23.93
CA LEU A 168 20.22 -8.68 22.77
C LEU A 168 19.60 -7.52 21.96
N ARG A 169 18.30 -7.59 21.70
CA ARG A 169 17.58 -6.52 21.01
C ARG A 169 17.73 -5.18 21.73
N ASN A 170 17.59 -5.17 23.06
CA ASN A 170 17.72 -3.94 23.85
C ASN A 170 19.15 -3.37 23.79
N ALA A 171 20.18 -4.22 23.75
CA ALA A 171 21.57 -3.78 23.63
C ALA A 171 21.93 -3.25 22.23
N ILE A 172 21.23 -3.68 21.18
CA ILE A 172 21.45 -3.22 19.80
C ILE A 172 20.67 -1.92 19.51
N LEU A 173 19.48 -1.75 20.12
CA LEU A 173 18.60 -0.61 19.85
C LEU A 173 18.78 0.58 20.83
N SER A 174 19.55 0.39 21.91
CA SER A 174 19.98 1.46 22.82
C SER A 174 21.05 2.35 22.19
#